data_AF-A0A2V8TWW5-F1
#
_entry.id   AF-A0A2V8TWW5-F1
#
_cell.length_a   1.000
_cell.length_b   1.000
_cell.length_c   1.000
_cell.angle_alpha   90.00
_cell.angle_beta   90.00
_cell.angle_gamma   90.00
#
_symmetry.space_group_name_H-M   'P 1'
#
loop_
_entity.id
_entity.type
_entity.pdbx_description
1 polymer ?
#
loop_
_entity_poly.entity_id
_entity_poly.type
_entity_poly.pdbx_seq_one_letter_code
_entity_poly.pdbx_strand_id
1 'polypeptide(L)'
;GTLPMAGLAVDRDLVPEYPGITGAESITDWDPPFPVDLKRVRARDEDYWKEYRTAPKAFVTLEAGQKLWASRFGKLTSIRVGGTSNAAAFAQKLRRLIDPERLGMAVYAPRAPALASARGSTDFGEYFTYFSFFLVVSALLLAGL
;
A
#
# COMPACT_ATOMS: atom_id res chain seq x y z
N GLY A 1 -3.33 -26.01 21.23
CA GLY A 1 -4.46 -26.96 21.17
C GLY A 1 -5.04 -26.97 19.78
N THR A 2 -5.89 -27.94 19.47
CA THR A 2 -6.71 -27.96 18.25
C THR A 2 -8.12 -27.43 18.57
N LEU A 3 -8.74 -26.77 17.61
CA LEU A 3 -10.14 -26.33 17.71
C LEU A 3 -10.99 -27.17 16.76
N PRO A 4 -12.23 -27.55 17.14
CA PRO A 4 -13.14 -28.17 16.20
C PRO A 4 -13.50 -27.17 15.09
N MET A 5 -13.67 -27.66 13.86
CA MET A 5 -14.17 -26.86 12.74
C MET A 5 -15.68 -26.62 12.88
N ALA A 6 -16.06 -25.86 13.89
CA ALA A 6 -17.44 -25.51 14.21
C ALA A 6 -17.53 -24.09 14.81
N GLY A 7 -18.71 -23.48 14.70
CA GLY A 7 -18.97 -22.13 15.22
C GLY A 7 -18.04 -21.08 14.59
N LEU A 8 -17.35 -20.30 15.42
CA LEU A 8 -16.46 -19.23 14.96
C LEU A 8 -15.29 -19.74 14.10
N ALA A 9 -14.85 -20.99 14.28
CA ALA A 9 -13.73 -21.55 13.53
C ALA A 9 -14.03 -21.75 12.04
N VAL A 10 -15.31 -21.83 11.66
CA VAL A 10 -15.76 -21.95 10.26
C VAL A 10 -16.32 -20.64 9.70
N ASP A 11 -16.28 -19.55 10.48
CA ASP A 11 -16.74 -18.25 10.03
C ASP A 11 -15.78 -17.69 8.96
N ARG A 12 -16.26 -17.70 7.71
CA ARG A 12 -15.53 -17.24 6.52
C ARG A 12 -15.36 -15.72 6.49
N ASP A 13 -16.15 -14.98 7.26
CA ASP A 13 -16.12 -13.51 7.35
C ASP A 13 -15.06 -13.00 8.33
N LEU A 14 -14.32 -13.91 8.98
CA LEU A 14 -13.14 -13.55 9.79
C LEU A 14 -11.93 -13.16 8.94
N VAL A 15 -11.94 -13.52 7.66
CA VAL A 15 -10.90 -13.17 6.70
C VAL A 15 -11.52 -12.23 5.65
N PRO A 16 -10.89 -11.09 5.33
CA PRO A 16 -11.43 -10.18 4.33
C PRO A 16 -11.50 -10.85 2.96
N GLU A 17 -12.47 -10.42 2.15
CA GLU A 17 -12.54 -10.83 0.76
C GLU A 17 -11.30 -10.34 -0.01
N TYR A 18 -10.74 -11.23 -0.83
CA TYR A 18 -9.60 -10.93 -1.69
C TYR A 18 -9.99 -11.21 -3.14
N PRO A 19 -10.05 -10.18 -4.00
CA PRO A 19 -10.41 -10.33 -5.41
C PRO A 19 -9.51 -11.37 -6.12
N GLY A 20 -10.15 -12.28 -6.86
CA GLY A 20 -9.46 -13.36 -7.58
C GLY A 20 -9.13 -14.61 -6.74
N ILE A 21 -9.13 -14.53 -5.39
CA ILE A 21 -8.96 -15.70 -4.52
C ILE A 21 -10.29 -16.17 -3.97
N THR A 22 -11.04 -15.28 -3.31
CA THR A 22 -12.25 -15.67 -2.56
C THR A 22 -13.29 -16.39 -3.44
N GLY A 23 -13.37 -16.03 -4.73
CA GLY A 23 -14.24 -16.66 -5.71
C GLY A 23 -13.67 -17.87 -6.46
N ALA A 24 -12.38 -18.19 -6.32
CA ALA A 24 -11.74 -19.26 -7.09
C ALA A 24 -12.14 -20.65 -6.59
N GLU A 25 -12.48 -21.59 -7.49
CA GLU A 25 -12.83 -22.96 -7.09
C GLU A 25 -11.63 -23.71 -6.51
N SER A 26 -10.47 -23.59 -7.15
CA SER A 26 -9.17 -24.11 -6.69
C SER A 26 -8.25 -22.96 -6.28
N ILE A 27 -7.44 -23.14 -5.24
CA ILE A 27 -6.46 -22.09 -4.86
C ILE A 27 -5.31 -22.02 -5.88
N THR A 28 -5.01 -23.11 -6.58
CA THR A 28 -4.03 -23.15 -7.68
C THR A 28 -4.45 -22.38 -8.93
N ASP A 29 -5.73 -22.06 -9.09
CA ASP A 29 -6.24 -21.36 -10.28
C ASP A 29 -6.18 -19.84 -10.12
N TRP A 30 -5.75 -19.37 -8.95
CA TRP A 30 -5.53 -17.95 -8.73
C TRP A 30 -4.37 -17.44 -9.59
N ASP A 31 -4.58 -16.32 -10.27
CA ASP A 31 -3.56 -15.60 -11.04
C ASP A 31 -3.03 -14.39 -10.22
N PRO A 32 -1.95 -14.56 -9.42
CA PRO A 32 -1.45 -13.50 -8.56
C PRO A 32 -0.71 -12.42 -9.36
N PRO A 33 -0.87 -11.12 -9.04
CA PRO A 33 -0.12 -10.03 -9.67
C PRO A 33 1.35 -9.95 -9.20
N PHE A 34 1.87 -10.99 -8.56
CA PHE A 34 3.21 -11.09 -7.99
C PHE A 34 3.68 -12.55 -8.03
N PRO A 35 5.01 -12.80 -8.03
CA PRO A 35 5.53 -14.17 -8.14
C PRO A 35 5.16 -15.01 -6.91
N VAL A 36 4.34 -16.04 -7.12
CA VAL A 36 4.00 -17.07 -6.13
C VAL A 36 4.21 -18.44 -6.74
N ASP A 37 4.87 -19.34 -6.00
CA ASP A 37 4.99 -20.73 -6.40
C ASP A 37 3.78 -21.55 -5.91
N LEU A 38 2.74 -21.60 -6.74
CA LEU A 38 1.51 -22.36 -6.46
C LEU A 38 1.73 -23.87 -6.45
N LYS A 39 2.86 -24.39 -6.96
CA LYS A 39 3.19 -25.83 -6.86
C LYS A 39 3.43 -26.27 -5.41
N ARG A 40 3.60 -25.33 -4.48
CA ARG A 40 3.72 -25.59 -3.04
C ARG A 40 2.38 -25.88 -2.37
N VAL A 41 1.26 -25.60 -3.03
CA VAL A 41 -0.07 -25.99 -2.56
C VAL A 41 -0.17 -27.51 -2.61
N ARG A 42 -0.50 -28.14 -1.49
CA ARG A 42 -0.65 -29.60 -1.39
C ARG A 42 -2.11 -29.99 -1.55
N ALA A 43 -2.36 -31.26 -1.87
CA ALA A 43 -3.71 -31.83 -1.93
C ALA A 43 -4.57 -31.49 -0.68
N ARG A 44 -3.99 -31.65 0.52
CA ARG A 44 -4.69 -31.31 1.78
C ARG A 44 -5.06 -29.83 1.92
N ASP A 45 -4.30 -28.93 1.27
CA ASP A 45 -4.59 -27.50 1.29
C ASP A 45 -5.77 -27.19 0.34
N GLU A 46 -5.87 -27.91 -0.79
CA GLU A 46 -7.04 -27.88 -1.69
C GLU A 46 -8.28 -28.50 -1.05
N ASP A 47 -8.14 -29.63 -0.36
CA ASP A 47 -9.26 -30.28 0.34
C ASP A 47 -9.84 -29.34 1.40
N TYR A 48 -8.96 -28.70 2.18
CA TYR A 48 -9.38 -27.67 3.14
C TYR A 48 -10.06 -26.49 2.44
N TRP A 49 -9.53 -26.03 1.30
CA TRP A 49 -10.11 -24.92 0.55
C TRP A 49 -11.52 -25.25 0.07
N LYS A 50 -11.73 -26.45 -0.50
CA LYS A 50 -13.05 -26.91 -0.97
C LYS A 50 -14.08 -26.97 0.15
N GLU A 51 -13.69 -27.46 1.32
CA GLU A 51 -14.61 -27.63 2.45
C GLU A 51 -14.87 -26.31 3.20
N TYR A 52 -13.80 -25.59 3.56
CA TYR A 52 -13.87 -24.48 4.52
C TYR A 52 -13.61 -23.10 3.93
N ARG A 53 -13.13 -23.01 2.68
CA ARG A 53 -12.81 -21.74 1.99
C ARG A 53 -11.89 -20.85 2.84
N THR A 54 -12.30 -19.61 3.10
CA THR A 54 -11.55 -18.59 3.85
C THR A 54 -11.58 -18.77 5.36
N ALA A 55 -12.16 -19.85 5.89
CA ALA A 55 -12.16 -20.10 7.33
C ALA A 55 -10.73 -20.11 7.91
N PRO A 56 -10.49 -19.44 9.06
CA PRO A 56 -9.15 -19.33 9.62
C PRO A 56 -8.53 -20.69 9.97
N LYS A 57 -7.28 -20.91 9.53
CA LYS A 57 -6.49 -22.10 9.89
C LYS A 57 -5.89 -22.05 11.31
N ALA A 58 -5.84 -20.86 11.92
CA ALA A 58 -5.26 -20.66 13.24
C ALA A 58 -5.88 -19.46 13.97
N PHE A 59 -6.00 -19.60 15.29
CA PHE A 59 -6.33 -18.52 16.21
C PHE A 59 -5.16 -18.34 17.17
N VAL A 60 -4.71 -17.10 17.35
CA VAL A 60 -3.65 -16.75 18.30
C VAL A 60 -4.12 -15.65 19.22
N THR A 61 -3.43 -15.48 20.35
CA THR A 61 -3.66 -14.33 21.21
C THR A 61 -3.29 -13.04 20.48
N LEU A 62 -3.97 -11.95 20.82
CA LEU A 62 -3.68 -10.64 20.25
C LEU A 62 -2.20 -10.26 20.43
N GLU A 63 -1.67 -10.45 21.63
CA GLU A 63 -0.27 -10.16 21.96
C GLU A 63 0.72 -10.97 21.09
N ALA A 64 0.47 -12.27 20.93
CA ALA A 64 1.32 -13.12 20.09
C ALA A 64 1.27 -12.67 18.63
N GLY A 65 0.08 -12.35 18.11
CA GLY A 65 -0.08 -11.86 16.75
C GLY A 65 0.63 -10.52 16.51
N GLN A 66 0.53 -9.59 17.47
CA GLN A 66 1.23 -8.31 17.41
C GLN A 66 2.76 -8.51 17.44
N LYS A 67 3.27 -9.46 18.23
CA LYS A 67 4.71 -9.77 18.27
C LYS A 67 5.21 -10.38 16.96
N LEU A 68 4.40 -11.20 16.29
CA LEU A 68 4.79 -11.91 15.07
C LEU A 68 4.65 -11.06 13.80
N TRP A 69 3.62 -10.21 13.72
CA TRP A 69 3.23 -9.54 12.46
C TRP A 69 3.13 -8.01 12.54
N ALA A 70 3.49 -7.37 13.66
CA ALA A 70 3.58 -5.92 13.68
C ALA A 70 4.61 -5.42 12.67
N SER A 71 4.30 -4.30 12.02
CA SER A 71 5.17 -3.62 11.07
C SER A 71 5.16 -2.11 11.32
N ARG A 72 5.95 -1.37 10.53
CA ARG A 72 5.89 0.10 10.51
C ARG A 72 4.50 0.65 10.18
N PHE A 73 3.62 -0.17 9.59
CA PHE A 73 2.27 0.21 9.20
C PHE A 73 1.22 -0.06 10.29
N GLY A 74 1.61 -0.62 11.43
CA GLY A 74 0.71 -0.89 12.54
C GLY A 74 0.82 -2.31 13.10
N LYS A 75 -0.01 -2.58 14.10
CA LYS A 75 -0.04 -3.86 14.84
C LYS A 75 -1.30 -4.68 14.60
N LEU A 76 -2.26 -4.15 13.82
CA LEU A 76 -3.55 -4.76 13.52
C LEU A 76 -3.87 -4.57 12.04
N THR A 77 -4.50 -5.55 11.41
CA THR A 77 -4.92 -5.51 10.01
C THR A 77 -6.42 -5.25 9.85
N SER A 78 -7.24 -5.68 10.81
CA SER A 78 -8.69 -5.47 10.81
C SER A 78 -9.25 -5.41 12.23
N ILE A 79 -10.41 -4.79 12.39
CA ILE A 79 -11.19 -4.74 13.64
C ILE A 79 -12.63 -5.11 13.28
N ARG A 80 -13.20 -6.09 14.00
CA ARG A 80 -14.61 -6.45 13.87
C ARG A 80 -15.41 -5.76 14.97
N VAL A 81 -16.44 -5.01 14.58
CA VAL A 81 -17.32 -4.28 15.51
C VAL A 81 -18.67 -4.99 15.53
N GLY A 82 -19.03 -5.56 16.68
CA GLY A 82 -20.35 -6.18 16.88
C GLY A 82 -21.41 -5.15 17.26
N GLY A 83 -22.69 -5.52 17.12
CA GLY A 83 -23.81 -4.75 17.68
C GLY A 83 -24.26 -3.51 16.89
N THR A 84 -23.72 -3.27 15.69
CA THR A 84 -24.22 -2.21 14.82
C THR A 84 -25.40 -2.71 13.99
N SER A 85 -26.61 -2.20 14.27
CA SER A 85 -27.80 -2.45 13.44
C SER A 85 -27.77 -1.70 12.10
N ASN A 86 -26.90 -0.70 11.96
CA ASN A 86 -26.77 0.11 10.74
C ASN A 86 -25.29 0.42 10.42
N ALA A 87 -24.66 -0.44 9.62
CA ALA A 87 -23.27 -0.31 9.22
C ALA A 87 -22.98 1.00 8.45
N ALA A 88 -23.95 1.48 7.66
CA ALA A 88 -23.79 2.72 6.89
C ALA A 88 -23.70 3.95 7.80
N ALA A 89 -24.57 4.03 8.82
CA ALA A 89 -24.53 5.10 9.81
C ALA A 89 -23.23 5.09 10.63
N PHE A 90 -22.78 3.89 11.04
CA PHE A 90 -21.48 3.73 11.72
C PHE A 90 -20.33 4.23 10.84
N ALA A 91 -20.27 3.80 9.58
CA ALA A 91 -19.24 4.21 8.63
C ALA A 91 -19.26 5.73 8.38
N GLN A 92 -20.44 6.34 8.27
CA GLN A 92 -20.56 7.79 8.11
C GLN A 92 -20.04 8.55 9.34
N LYS A 93 -20.39 8.10 10.55
CA LYS A 93 -19.90 8.71 11.79
C LYS A 93 -18.39 8.56 11.94
N LEU A 94 -17.86 7.37 11.65
CA LEU A 94 -16.43 7.09 11.70
C LEU A 94 -15.65 8.00 10.75
N ARG A 95 -16.11 8.15 9.49
CA ARG A 95 -15.47 9.05 8.51
C ARG A 95 -15.43 10.51 8.97
N ARG A 96 -16.43 10.98 9.73
CA ARG A 96 -16.45 12.34 10.28
C ARG A 96 -15.50 12.53 11.46
N LEU A 97 -15.11 11.45 12.13
CA LEU A 97 -14.24 11.48 13.31
C LEU A 97 -12.78 11.15 12.99
N ILE A 98 -12.52 10.47 11.86
CA ILE A 98 -11.17 10.18 11.42
C ILE A 98 -10.54 11.46 10.83
N ASP A 99 -9.38 11.81 11.37
CA ASP A 99 -8.49 12.81 10.82
C ASP A 99 -7.41 12.10 9.98
N PRO A 100 -7.43 12.23 8.64
CA PRO A 100 -6.46 11.57 7.77
C PRO A 100 -5.01 11.95 8.06
N GLU A 101 -4.76 13.19 8.47
CA GLU A 101 -3.40 13.68 8.75
C GLU A 101 -2.81 12.98 9.98
N ARG A 102 -3.63 12.72 11.01
CA ARG A 102 -3.24 11.92 12.18
C ARG A 102 -2.96 10.46 11.83
N LEU A 103 -3.50 9.97 10.73
CA LEU A 103 -3.21 8.63 10.20
C LEU A 103 -2.00 8.61 9.27
N GLY A 104 -1.28 9.73 9.13
CA GLY A 104 -0.12 9.84 8.24
C GLY A 104 -0.50 9.92 6.76
N MET A 105 -1.77 10.20 6.44
CA MET A 105 -2.22 10.45 5.07
C MET A 105 -2.21 11.97 4.83
N ALA A 106 -1.54 12.40 3.77
CA ALA A 106 -1.50 13.80 3.36
C ALA A 106 -1.85 13.94 1.88
N VAL A 107 -2.58 15.01 1.54
CA VAL A 107 -2.81 15.38 0.14
C VAL A 107 -1.62 16.18 -0.35
N TYR A 108 -0.85 15.63 -1.28
CA TYR A 108 0.31 16.28 -1.87
C TYR A 108 0.01 16.75 -3.29
N ALA A 109 0.20 18.04 -3.59
CA ALA A 109 0.02 18.61 -4.91
C ALA A 109 1.39 18.73 -5.62
N PRO A 110 1.83 17.74 -6.42
CA PRO A 110 3.20 17.67 -6.93
C PRO A 110 3.55 18.77 -7.93
N ARG A 111 2.55 19.39 -8.56
CA ARG A 111 2.74 20.36 -9.64
C ARG A 111 3.50 21.61 -9.20
N ALA A 112 3.14 22.20 -8.06
CA ALA A 112 3.75 23.45 -7.62
C ALA A 112 5.24 23.28 -7.26
N PRO A 113 5.64 22.27 -6.45
CA PRO A 113 7.06 21.98 -6.20
C PRO A 113 7.84 21.61 -7.47
N ALA A 114 7.21 20.90 -8.41
CA ALA A 114 7.84 20.55 -9.69
C ALA A 114 8.14 21.80 -10.53
N LEU A 115 7.18 22.73 -10.65
CA LEU A 115 7.38 24.00 -11.37
C LEU A 115 8.44 24.89 -10.71
N ALA A 116 8.49 24.91 -9.37
CA ALA A 116 9.53 25.63 -8.64
C ALA A 116 10.91 25.02 -8.90
N SER A 117 11.02 23.69 -8.88
CA SER A 117 12.28 22.97 -9.15
C SER A 117 12.75 23.12 -10.59
N ALA A 118 11.82 23.24 -11.55
CA ALA A 118 12.12 23.40 -12.97
C ALA A 118 12.78 24.75 -13.32
N ARG A 119 12.68 25.76 -12.45
CA ARG A 119 13.36 27.06 -12.68
C ARG A 119 14.88 26.97 -12.57
N GLY A 120 15.42 25.88 -12.04
CA GLY A 120 16.86 25.70 -11.84
C GLY A 120 17.40 26.59 -10.72
N SER A 121 18.54 26.20 -10.15
CA SER A 121 19.25 26.98 -9.11
C SER A 121 20.31 27.92 -9.68
N THR A 122 20.58 27.82 -10.99
CA THR A 122 21.72 28.47 -11.66
C THR A 122 21.22 29.40 -12.74
N ASP A 123 21.61 30.67 -12.66
CA ASP A 123 21.36 31.65 -13.71
C ASP A 123 22.37 31.46 -14.86
N PHE A 124 22.01 30.61 -15.83
CA PHE A 124 22.83 30.42 -17.04
C PHE A 124 22.87 31.66 -17.93
N GLY A 125 21.92 32.59 -17.79
CA GLY A 125 21.90 33.84 -18.56
C GLY A 125 23.07 34.74 -18.21
N GLU A 126 23.37 34.88 -16.92
CA GLU A 126 24.51 35.65 -16.44
C GLU A 126 25.85 35.06 -16.94
N TYR A 127 26.05 33.75 -16.80
CA TYR A 127 27.26 33.09 -17.30
C TYR A 127 27.45 33.23 -18.81
N PHE A 128 26.37 33.06 -19.59
CA PHE A 128 26.43 33.24 -21.04
C PHE A 128 26.76 34.69 -21.41
N THR A 129 26.26 35.66 -20.64
CA THR A 129 26.54 37.09 -20.84
C THR A 129 28.02 37.40 -20.60
N TYR A 130 28.60 36.96 -19.48
CA TYR A 130 30.03 37.16 -19.21
C TYR A 130 30.91 36.49 -20.27
N PHE A 131 30.58 35.25 -20.66
CA PHE A 131 31.33 34.52 -21.68
C PHE A 131 31.25 35.21 -23.05
N SER A 132 30.06 35.67 -23.45
CA SER A 132 29.86 36.38 -24.72
C SER A 132 30.64 37.69 -24.74
N PHE A 133 30.58 38.46 -23.65
CA PHE A 133 31.35 39.70 -23.52
C PHE A 133 32.85 39.45 -23.66
N PHE A 134 33.37 38.44 -22.94
CA PHE A 134 34.77 38.05 -23.04
C PHE A 134 35.18 37.67 -24.47
N LEU A 135 34.36 36.89 -25.18
CA LEU A 135 34.62 36.51 -26.58
C LEU A 135 34.64 37.73 -27.51
N VAL A 136 33.69 38.65 -27.37
CA VAL A 136 33.62 39.88 -28.19
C VAL A 136 34.87 40.74 -27.97
N VAL A 137 35.25 40.98 -26.71
CA VAL A 137 36.43 41.78 -26.37
C VAL A 137 37.71 41.12 -26.90
N SER A 138 37.84 39.80 -26.74
CA SER A 138 39.00 39.05 -27.23
C SER A 138 39.12 39.11 -28.75
N ALA A 139 38.01 38.99 -29.47
CA ALA A 139 37.99 39.09 -30.93
C ALA A 139 38.38 40.49 -31.42
N LEU A 140 37.89 41.55 -30.76
CA LEU A 140 38.27 42.93 -31.09
C LEU A 140 39.74 43.20 -30.84
N LEU A 141 40.31 42.71 -29.72
CA LEU A 141 41.74 42.83 -29.42
C LEU A 141 42.60 42.08 -30.45
N LEU A 142 42.19 40.88 -30.86
CA LEU A 142 42.92 40.09 -31.86
C LEU A 142 42.87 40.74 -33.25
N ALA A 143 41.72 41.29 -33.66
CA ALA A 143 41.56 41.95 -34.95
C ALA A 143 42.27 43.31 -35.05
N GLY A 144 42.54 43.96 -33.91
CA GLY A 144 43.28 45.22 -33.83
C GLY A 144 44.80 45.06 -33.79
N LEU A 145 45.31 43.82 -33.81
CA LEU A 145 46.75 43.49 -33.79
C LEU A 145 47.31 43.29 -35.21
#